data_AF-E1R7M3-F1
#
_entry.id   AF-E1R7M3-F1
#
_cell.length_a   1.000
_cell.length_b   1.000
_cell.length_c   1.000
_cell.angle_alpha   90.00
_cell.angle_beta   90.00
_cell.angle_gamma   90.00
#
_symmetry.space_group_name_H-M   'P 1'
#
loop_
_entity.id
_entity.type
_entity.pdbx_description
1 polymer ?
#
loop_
_entity_poly.entity_id
_entity_poly.type
_entity_poly.pdbx_seq_one_letter_code
_entity_poly.pdbx_strand_id
1 'polypeptide(L)'
;MSTVSLGIDCSTQSMTGVAVDAESGSVVWKKSLSYQSDSRLGGFGLEHDTFVVPPRVEGEADQPPKLFLAALDALLSDMKEEGIVRPDSVAAINVSGQQHGHVYLKSGAQKSFSTLREKGIGAEAGDLVHRLADIFSYKAAPIWKTSDTAAQSEAIRTGVGGKQRMIELSGSDSPLRFSGAVMRRVAQRYPDVWEKTETVLLISSFIPAVLVGNSRVGTDFGNGCGTSLLDYQRRSWSPELIDAASASLPGGSEAFRAKLTDVVAPDAVVGSVAAYFVERYGLSPDCIVAAGSGDNPQTKVLVDGDLLSLGTSFVFMVAASTSGDGRVAMDQAGYANAMYDGLGRPFLFGCRTNGALVWDRVRMMHGLKKDEYAPADDLLPSIPVGKYLLIWQPDAESFPAGGAIVDPVRNTGQAASLEADYAGIIDTTLTIIEHYSRSFSRDTDEPLYVTGGPAGAAGVVSRIAAVWNRPVVTIGRLGAGLGAAVAGVSALSSLRRGLPSADELAAAVLPRGEVVRPEAEMVRALHGESGFARRVIGRYESVLQGFSA
;
A
#
# COMPACT_ATOMS: atom_id res chain seq x y z
N MET A 1 -3.08 4.58 34.03
CA MET A 1 -3.26 3.38 33.18
C MET A 1 -2.84 3.80 31.78
N SER A 2 -2.02 2.99 31.10
CA SER A 2 -1.56 3.31 29.74
C SER A 2 -2.74 3.41 28.79
N THR A 3 -2.71 4.43 27.93
CA THR A 3 -3.69 4.63 26.86
C THR A 3 -3.14 4.00 25.59
N VAL A 4 -3.93 3.15 24.94
CA VAL A 4 -3.47 2.35 23.81
C VAL A 4 -4.16 2.76 22.52
N SER A 5 -3.39 2.84 21.44
CA SER A 5 -3.90 2.92 20.07
C SER A 5 -3.68 1.59 19.37
N LEU A 6 -4.74 1.02 18.79
CA LEU A 6 -4.70 -0.23 18.03
C LEU A 6 -4.76 0.07 16.53
N GLY A 7 -3.69 -0.29 15.82
CA GLY A 7 -3.67 -0.32 14.36
C GLY A 7 -4.02 -1.72 13.84
N ILE A 8 -4.99 -1.79 12.92
CA ILE A 8 -5.39 -3.02 12.24
C ILE A 8 -4.99 -2.94 10.78
N ASP A 9 -4.26 -3.91 10.28
CA ASP A 9 -3.88 -4.04 8.88
C ASP A 9 -4.61 -5.21 8.22
N CYS A 10 -5.56 -4.88 7.34
CA CYS A 10 -6.28 -5.83 6.49
C CYS A 10 -5.53 -5.98 5.15
N SER A 11 -4.45 -6.75 5.18
CA SER A 11 -3.59 -7.04 4.02
C SER A 11 -4.18 -8.12 3.12
N THR A 12 -3.48 -8.44 2.02
CA THR A 12 -3.87 -9.54 1.11
C THR A 12 -3.75 -10.93 1.75
N GLN A 13 -2.79 -11.15 2.65
CA GLN A 13 -2.46 -12.49 3.16
C GLN A 13 -2.92 -12.73 4.60
N SER A 14 -3.16 -11.64 5.34
CA SER A 14 -3.42 -11.70 6.77
C SER A 14 -4.18 -10.48 7.26
N MET A 15 -4.79 -10.61 8.44
CA MET A 15 -5.15 -9.47 9.26
C MET A 15 -4.17 -9.36 10.44
N THR A 16 -3.51 -8.22 10.56
CA THR A 16 -2.52 -7.96 11.61
C THR A 16 -3.01 -6.86 12.55
N GLY A 17 -2.91 -7.08 13.85
CA GLY A 17 -3.13 -6.07 14.87
C GLY A 17 -1.81 -5.65 15.51
N VAL A 18 -1.63 -4.34 15.74
CA VAL A 18 -0.49 -3.75 16.44
C VAL A 18 -1.01 -2.73 17.44
N ALA A 19 -0.73 -2.92 18.72
CA ALA A 19 -1.09 -1.99 19.77
C ALA A 19 0.14 -1.19 20.20
N VAL A 20 -0.01 0.13 20.25
CA VAL A 20 1.03 1.08 20.68
C VAL A 20 0.55 1.83 21.91
N ASP A 21 1.40 1.93 22.92
CA ASP A 21 1.19 2.83 24.05
C ASP A 21 1.31 4.29 23.57
N ALA A 22 0.25 5.06 23.74
CA ALA A 22 0.11 6.39 23.16
C ALA A 22 1.03 7.45 23.77
N GLU A 23 1.67 7.17 24.91
CA GLU A 23 2.56 8.12 25.59
C GLU A 23 4.04 7.81 25.32
N SER A 24 4.43 6.53 25.42
CA SER A 24 5.80 6.07 25.22
C SER A 24 6.13 5.72 23.77
N GLY A 25 5.12 5.46 22.93
CA GLY A 25 5.31 4.89 21.61
C GLY A 25 5.84 3.46 21.65
N SER A 26 5.71 2.72 22.75
CA SER A 26 6.14 1.31 22.76
C SER A 26 5.09 0.41 22.10
N VAL A 27 5.54 -0.57 21.30
CA VAL A 27 4.65 -1.64 20.81
C VAL A 27 4.38 -2.60 21.96
N VAL A 28 3.14 -2.63 22.44
CA VAL A 28 2.72 -3.42 23.61
C VAL A 28 2.03 -4.73 23.24
N TRP A 29 1.55 -4.86 22.00
CA TRP A 29 0.99 -6.10 21.48
C TRP A 29 1.08 -6.14 19.95
N LYS A 30 1.27 -7.34 19.41
CA LYS A 30 1.27 -7.58 17.97
C LYS A 30 0.82 -9.00 17.68
N LYS A 31 -0.13 -9.15 16.76
CA LYS A 31 -0.61 -10.44 16.29
C LYS A 31 -0.91 -10.39 14.81
N SER A 32 -0.59 -11.46 14.08
CA SER A 32 -0.91 -11.60 12.66
C SER A 32 -1.65 -12.91 12.44
N LEU A 33 -2.84 -12.84 11.85
CA LEU A 33 -3.66 -13.98 11.50
C LEU A 33 -3.57 -14.22 9.99
N SER A 34 -2.84 -15.26 9.59
CA SER A 34 -2.79 -15.66 8.18
C SER A 34 -4.15 -16.21 7.76
N TYR A 35 -4.65 -15.73 6.61
CA TYR A 35 -5.92 -16.20 6.05
C TYR A 35 -5.88 -17.67 5.64
N GLN A 36 -4.69 -18.26 5.47
CA GLN A 36 -4.54 -19.65 5.08
C GLN A 36 -4.27 -20.58 6.24
N SER A 37 -3.45 -20.15 7.22
CA SER A 37 -3.01 -21.03 8.30
C SER A 37 -3.84 -20.91 9.58
N ASP A 38 -4.61 -19.83 9.75
CA ASP A 38 -5.54 -19.73 10.89
C ASP A 38 -6.77 -20.61 10.62
N SER A 39 -7.02 -21.57 11.51
CA SER A 39 -8.11 -22.54 11.36
C SER A 39 -9.50 -21.92 11.35
N ARG A 40 -9.67 -20.70 11.90
CA ARG A 40 -10.95 -19.95 11.90
C ARG A 40 -11.20 -19.27 10.56
N LEU A 41 -10.16 -19.08 9.75
CA LEU A 41 -10.16 -18.35 8.48
C LEU A 41 -10.07 -19.28 7.27
N GLY A 42 -10.09 -20.60 7.50
CA GLY A 42 -10.22 -21.60 6.45
C GLY A 42 -11.62 -21.60 5.82
N GLY A 43 -11.75 -22.18 4.62
CA GLY A 43 -13.06 -22.43 3.98
C GLY A 43 -13.63 -21.28 3.16
N PHE A 44 -12.91 -20.16 3.03
CA PHE A 44 -13.31 -19.04 2.17
C PHE A 44 -12.93 -19.22 0.68
N GLY A 45 -12.31 -20.35 0.31
CA GLY A 45 -12.02 -20.68 -1.09
C GLY A 45 -10.84 -19.93 -1.70
N LEU A 46 -9.92 -19.41 -0.87
CA LEU A 46 -8.68 -18.79 -1.36
C LEU A 46 -7.74 -19.84 -1.94
N GLU A 47 -7.16 -19.55 -3.10
CA GLU A 47 -6.03 -20.29 -3.64
C GLU A 47 -4.75 -20.05 -2.84
N HIS A 48 -3.92 -21.10 -2.70
CA HIS A 48 -2.75 -21.08 -1.84
C HIS A 48 -1.69 -20.04 -2.26
N ASP A 49 -1.41 -19.93 -3.56
CA ASP A 49 -0.28 -19.10 -4.00
C ASP A 49 -0.70 -17.65 -4.29
N THR A 50 -1.96 -17.44 -4.65
CA THR A 50 -2.44 -16.17 -5.16
C THR A 50 -3.25 -15.37 -4.13
N PHE A 51 -3.76 -16.02 -3.07
CA PHE A 51 -4.63 -15.43 -2.04
C PHE A 51 -5.91 -14.78 -2.61
N VAL A 52 -6.37 -15.26 -3.77
CA VAL A 52 -7.65 -14.85 -4.37
C VAL A 52 -8.56 -16.07 -4.52
N VAL A 53 -9.86 -15.85 -4.69
CA VAL A 53 -10.76 -16.91 -5.17
C VAL A 53 -10.47 -17.21 -6.64
N PRO A 54 -10.76 -18.43 -7.13
CA PRO A 54 -10.51 -18.80 -8.53
C PRO A 54 -11.08 -17.76 -9.49
N PRO A 55 -10.24 -17.14 -10.34
CA PRO A 55 -10.67 -16.06 -11.20
C PRO A 55 -11.60 -16.58 -12.29
N ARG A 56 -12.67 -15.83 -12.60
CA ARG A 56 -13.58 -16.19 -13.71
C ARG A 56 -13.00 -15.86 -15.08
N VAL A 57 -12.07 -14.90 -15.12
CA VAL A 57 -11.36 -14.45 -16.32
C VAL A 57 -9.93 -14.09 -15.92
N GLU A 58 -9.01 -14.15 -16.87
CA GLU A 58 -7.62 -13.77 -16.64
C GLU A 58 -7.51 -12.32 -16.15
N GLY A 59 -6.67 -12.09 -15.14
CA GLY A 59 -6.45 -10.79 -14.51
C GLY A 59 -7.50 -10.38 -13.47
N GLU A 60 -8.58 -11.15 -13.29
CA GLU A 60 -9.52 -10.95 -12.18
C GLU A 60 -8.86 -11.35 -10.85
N ALA A 61 -8.99 -10.54 -9.81
CA ALA A 61 -8.41 -10.83 -8.50
C ALA A 61 -9.34 -10.41 -7.38
N ASP A 62 -10.10 -11.38 -6.87
CA ASP A 62 -11.16 -11.18 -5.89
C ASP A 62 -10.83 -11.90 -4.57
N GLN A 63 -11.19 -11.29 -3.44
CA GLN A 63 -11.25 -11.93 -2.13
C GLN A 63 -12.68 -11.95 -1.60
N PRO A 64 -13.08 -12.92 -0.76
CA PRO A 64 -14.41 -12.94 -0.19
C PRO A 64 -14.52 -11.89 0.94
N PRO A 65 -15.42 -10.90 0.87
CA PRO A 65 -15.51 -9.84 1.88
C PRO A 65 -15.77 -10.35 3.31
N LYS A 66 -16.44 -11.50 3.42
CA LYS A 66 -16.73 -12.17 4.70
C LYS A 66 -15.48 -12.66 5.42
N LEU A 67 -14.38 -12.91 4.70
CA LEU A 67 -13.10 -13.26 5.31
C LEU A 67 -12.58 -12.12 6.20
N PHE A 68 -12.74 -10.87 5.75
CA PHE A 68 -12.30 -9.70 6.52
C PHE A 68 -13.10 -9.56 7.82
N LEU A 69 -14.39 -9.89 7.80
CA LEU A 69 -15.25 -9.92 8.99
C LEU A 69 -14.80 -11.02 9.98
N ALA A 70 -14.59 -12.24 9.48
CA ALA A 70 -14.12 -13.36 10.29
C ALA A 70 -12.75 -13.07 10.94
N ALA A 71 -11.84 -12.49 10.16
CA ALA A 71 -10.51 -12.12 10.63
C ALA A 71 -10.54 -11.03 11.71
N LEU A 72 -11.47 -10.07 11.61
CA LEU A 72 -11.63 -9.03 12.62
C LEU A 72 -12.12 -9.60 13.95
N ASP A 73 -13.12 -10.47 13.93
CA ASP A 73 -13.58 -11.18 15.15
C ASP A 73 -12.46 -12.02 15.75
N ALA A 74 -11.74 -12.80 14.92
CA ALA A 74 -10.64 -13.64 15.36
C ALA A 74 -9.51 -12.83 16.02
N LEU A 75 -9.13 -11.69 15.42
CA LEU A 75 -8.07 -10.83 15.94
C LEU A 75 -8.42 -10.24 17.31
N LEU A 76 -9.65 -9.77 17.48
CA LEU A 76 -10.12 -9.19 18.74
C LEU A 76 -10.37 -10.27 19.81
N SER A 77 -10.74 -11.49 19.40
CA SER A 77 -10.78 -12.65 20.32
C SER A 77 -9.39 -12.95 20.87
N ASP A 78 -8.38 -13.03 20.01
CA ASP A 78 -7.00 -13.29 20.44
C ASP A 78 -6.49 -12.18 21.37
N MET A 79 -6.73 -10.91 21.04
CA MET A 79 -6.36 -9.79 21.93
C MET A 79 -6.97 -9.94 23.33
N LYS A 80 -8.27 -10.27 23.40
CA LYS A 80 -8.99 -10.45 24.67
C LYS A 80 -8.46 -11.65 25.45
N GLU A 81 -8.27 -12.80 24.78
CA GLU A 81 -7.85 -14.06 25.38
C GLU A 81 -6.40 -14.02 25.88
N GLU A 82 -5.50 -13.37 25.13
CA GLU A 82 -4.11 -13.21 25.53
C GLU A 82 -3.97 -12.27 26.75
N GLY A 83 -4.88 -11.30 26.91
CA GLY A 83 -4.96 -10.44 28.10
C GLY A 83 -3.75 -9.51 28.31
N ILE A 84 -2.84 -9.43 27.34
CA ILE A 84 -1.63 -8.60 27.36
C ILE A 84 -1.98 -7.12 27.36
N VAL A 85 -2.93 -6.74 26.51
CA VAL A 85 -3.55 -5.41 26.46
C VAL A 85 -4.95 -5.54 27.01
N ARG A 86 -5.31 -4.76 28.02
CA ARG A 86 -6.69 -4.73 28.47
C ARG A 86 -7.53 -4.06 27.38
N PRO A 87 -8.59 -4.71 26.87
CA PRO A 87 -9.43 -4.12 25.83
C PRO A 87 -10.01 -2.74 26.20
N ASP A 88 -10.28 -2.50 27.50
CA ASP A 88 -10.77 -1.21 28.03
C ASP A 88 -9.74 -0.06 27.95
N SER A 89 -8.46 -0.38 27.74
CA SER A 89 -7.38 0.60 27.58
C SER A 89 -7.19 1.08 26.14
N VAL A 90 -7.83 0.42 25.17
CA VAL A 90 -7.81 0.82 23.77
C VAL A 90 -8.69 2.06 23.62
N ALA A 91 -8.06 3.22 23.41
CA ALA A 91 -8.72 4.49 23.27
C ALA A 91 -8.95 4.89 21.81
N ALA A 92 -8.13 4.36 20.89
CA ALA A 92 -8.27 4.61 19.46
C ALA A 92 -8.02 3.34 18.65
N ILE A 93 -8.81 3.15 17.59
CA ILE A 93 -8.55 2.16 16.54
C ILE A 93 -8.37 2.92 15.22
N ASN A 94 -7.32 2.58 14.47
CA ASN A 94 -7.17 3.02 13.09
C ASN A 94 -6.84 1.82 12.20
N VAL A 95 -7.10 1.97 10.90
CA VAL A 95 -7.04 0.87 9.94
C VAL A 95 -6.10 1.19 8.79
N SER A 96 -5.29 0.19 8.44
CA SER A 96 -4.69 -0.01 7.13
C SER A 96 -5.54 -1.02 6.35
N GLY A 97 -6.00 -0.66 5.16
CA GLY A 97 -6.58 -1.60 4.22
C GLY A 97 -5.70 -1.74 2.98
N GLN A 98 -5.54 -2.95 2.46
CA GLN A 98 -4.89 -3.15 1.16
C GLN A 98 -5.50 -2.20 0.11
N GLN A 99 -4.65 -1.45 -0.59
CA GLN A 99 -5.12 -0.38 -1.46
C GLN A 99 -5.98 -0.89 -2.61
N HIS A 100 -6.82 0.01 -3.13
CA HIS A 100 -7.72 -0.21 -4.26
C HIS A 100 -8.84 -1.23 -4.03
N GLY A 101 -8.67 -2.13 -3.06
CA GLY A 101 -9.66 -3.13 -2.72
C GLY A 101 -10.92 -2.52 -2.14
N HIS A 102 -12.08 -3.04 -2.52
CA HIS A 102 -13.37 -2.46 -2.15
C HIS A 102 -14.49 -3.50 -2.12
N VAL A 103 -15.57 -3.17 -1.41
CA VAL A 103 -16.77 -3.99 -1.26
C VAL A 103 -17.99 -3.24 -1.79
N TYR A 104 -18.98 -4.00 -2.26
CA TYR A 104 -20.25 -3.47 -2.75
C TYR A 104 -21.36 -3.81 -1.76
N LEU A 105 -21.85 -2.80 -1.07
CA LEU A 105 -22.93 -2.93 -0.10
C LEU A 105 -24.27 -2.71 -0.80
N LYS A 106 -25.20 -3.64 -0.56
CA LYS A 106 -26.53 -3.59 -1.16
C LYS A 106 -27.44 -2.60 -0.45
N SER A 107 -28.55 -2.25 -1.11
CA SER A 107 -29.61 -1.44 -0.51
C SER A 107 -30.11 -2.01 0.81
N GLY A 108 -30.12 -1.17 1.85
CA GLY A 108 -30.54 -1.54 3.20
C GLY A 108 -29.45 -2.14 4.08
N ALA A 109 -28.19 -2.24 3.61
CA ALA A 109 -27.06 -2.71 4.40
C ALA A 109 -26.93 -1.94 5.73
N GLN A 110 -27.20 -0.62 5.74
CA GLN A 110 -27.16 0.20 6.95
C GLN A 110 -28.02 -0.38 8.10
N LYS A 111 -29.13 -1.07 7.81
CA LYS A 111 -29.94 -1.71 8.84
C LYS A 111 -29.14 -2.75 9.63
N SER A 112 -28.40 -3.62 8.94
CA SER A 112 -27.53 -4.62 9.56
C SER A 112 -26.32 -4.00 10.26
N PHE A 113 -25.80 -2.86 9.78
CA PHE A 113 -24.73 -2.14 10.48
C PHE A 113 -25.25 -1.50 11.78
N SER A 114 -26.44 -0.89 11.75
CA SER A 114 -27.05 -0.27 12.93
C SER A 114 -27.33 -1.27 14.04
N THR A 115 -27.63 -2.54 13.74
CA THR A 115 -27.85 -3.56 14.78
C THR A 115 -26.59 -3.82 15.61
N LEU A 116 -25.39 -3.60 15.08
CA LEU A 116 -24.13 -3.70 15.85
C LEU A 116 -24.06 -2.68 16.99
N ARG A 117 -24.88 -1.62 16.94
CA ARG A 117 -24.97 -0.59 17.99
C ARG A 117 -26.07 -0.87 19.02
N GLU A 118 -26.89 -1.89 18.82
CA GLU A 118 -27.96 -2.26 19.75
C GLU A 118 -27.36 -2.86 21.03
N LYS A 119 -27.96 -2.54 22.18
CA LYS A 119 -27.52 -3.07 23.47
C LYS A 119 -27.87 -4.54 23.59
N GLY A 120 -26.93 -5.35 24.08
CA GLY A 120 -27.05 -6.81 24.24
C GLY A 120 -26.54 -7.61 23.03
N ILE A 121 -26.25 -6.94 21.91
CA ILE A 121 -25.85 -7.57 20.65
C ILE A 121 -24.56 -8.39 20.79
N GLY A 122 -23.63 -7.99 21.66
CA GLY A 122 -22.35 -8.70 21.82
C GLY A 122 -22.47 -9.99 22.64
N ALA A 123 -23.51 -10.10 23.48
CA ALA A 123 -23.81 -11.28 24.30
C ALA A 123 -24.63 -12.34 23.54
N GLU A 124 -25.33 -11.95 22.49
CA GLU A 124 -26.07 -12.86 21.62
C GLU A 124 -25.14 -13.77 20.79
N ALA A 125 -25.64 -14.96 20.44
CA ALA A 125 -24.96 -15.85 19.51
C ALA A 125 -24.86 -15.23 18.10
N GLY A 126 -23.75 -15.47 17.41
CA GLY A 126 -23.49 -14.96 16.06
C GLY A 126 -22.32 -13.99 16.00
N ASP A 127 -21.42 -14.25 15.06
CA ASP A 127 -20.25 -13.44 14.72
C ASP A 127 -20.61 -12.37 13.66
N LEU A 128 -19.63 -11.58 13.24
CA LEU A 128 -19.81 -10.57 12.19
C LEU A 128 -20.21 -11.20 10.86
N VAL A 129 -19.69 -12.39 10.53
CA VAL A 129 -20.05 -13.11 9.30
C VAL A 129 -21.54 -13.43 9.26
N HIS A 130 -22.11 -13.84 10.40
CA HIS A 130 -23.54 -14.10 10.55
C HIS A 130 -24.35 -12.79 10.50
N ARG A 131 -23.97 -11.79 11.31
CA ARG A 131 -24.73 -10.54 11.46
C ARG A 131 -24.75 -9.68 10.20
N LEU A 132 -23.68 -9.76 9.40
CA LEU A 132 -23.51 -9.04 8.15
C LEU A 132 -23.56 -9.99 6.94
N ALA A 133 -24.19 -11.17 7.06
CA ALA A 133 -24.15 -12.21 6.03
C ALA A 133 -24.70 -11.77 4.66
N ASP A 134 -25.66 -10.84 4.67
CA ASP A 134 -26.48 -10.47 3.51
C ASP A 134 -26.29 -9.00 3.10
N ILE A 135 -25.21 -8.33 3.53
CA ILE A 135 -25.00 -6.90 3.19
C ILE A 135 -24.40 -6.67 1.80
N PHE A 136 -23.88 -7.71 1.14
CA PHE A 136 -23.11 -7.56 -0.09
C PHE A 136 -23.96 -7.77 -1.34
N SER A 137 -23.98 -6.79 -2.25
CA SER A 137 -24.56 -6.96 -3.59
C SER A 137 -23.64 -7.75 -4.50
N TYR A 138 -22.33 -7.57 -4.36
CA TYR A 138 -21.29 -8.35 -5.01
C TYR A 138 -20.59 -9.26 -3.98
N LYS A 139 -20.62 -10.57 -4.20
CA LYS A 139 -20.12 -11.57 -3.23
C LYS A 139 -18.59 -11.64 -3.12
N ALA A 140 -17.90 -10.78 -3.86
CA ALA A 140 -16.45 -10.67 -3.93
C ALA A 140 -16.03 -9.22 -3.66
N ALA A 141 -14.80 -9.05 -3.21
CA ALA A 141 -14.08 -7.79 -3.12
C ALA A 141 -12.92 -7.85 -4.12
N PRO A 142 -12.96 -7.08 -5.22
CA PRO A 142 -11.78 -6.90 -6.06
C PRO A 142 -10.64 -6.31 -5.22
N ILE A 143 -9.41 -6.74 -5.48
CA ILE A 143 -8.21 -6.26 -4.77
C ILE A 143 -7.16 -5.67 -5.73
N TRP A 144 -6.05 -5.17 -5.17
CA TRP A 144 -4.97 -4.49 -5.89
C TRP A 144 -4.34 -5.31 -7.03
N LYS A 145 -4.47 -6.63 -6.99
CA LYS A 145 -3.93 -7.54 -8.02
C LYS A 145 -4.75 -7.55 -9.32
N THR A 146 -5.90 -6.86 -9.36
CA THR A 146 -6.76 -6.80 -10.56
C THR A 146 -6.02 -6.16 -11.73
N SER A 147 -6.02 -6.83 -12.89
CA SER A 147 -5.35 -6.40 -14.12
C SER A 147 -6.22 -6.56 -15.38
N ASP A 148 -7.52 -6.81 -15.24
CA ASP A 148 -8.45 -7.08 -16.35
C ASP A 148 -9.31 -5.87 -16.78
N THR A 149 -8.89 -4.66 -16.42
CA THR A 149 -9.64 -3.40 -16.60
C THR A 149 -9.03 -2.44 -17.63
N ALA A 150 -8.17 -2.93 -18.54
CA ALA A 150 -7.46 -2.10 -19.52
C ALA A 150 -8.40 -1.18 -20.33
N ALA A 151 -9.51 -1.73 -20.84
CA ALA A 151 -10.50 -0.96 -21.59
C ALA A 151 -11.21 0.10 -20.73
N GLN A 152 -11.51 -0.22 -19.47
CA GLN A 152 -12.15 0.73 -18.56
C GLN A 152 -11.22 1.85 -18.15
N SER A 153 -9.94 1.53 -17.91
CA SER A 153 -8.96 2.55 -17.56
C SER A 153 -8.68 3.50 -18.72
N GLU A 154 -8.53 2.96 -19.94
CA GLU A 154 -8.40 3.79 -21.14
C GLU A 154 -9.64 4.66 -21.38
N ALA A 155 -10.84 4.13 -21.15
CA ALA A 155 -12.08 4.92 -21.27
C ALA A 155 -12.11 6.10 -20.28
N ILE A 156 -11.66 5.91 -19.04
CA ILE A 156 -11.55 7.00 -18.05
C ILE A 156 -10.51 8.03 -18.52
N ARG A 157 -9.32 7.57 -18.91
CA ARG A 157 -8.23 8.42 -19.41
C ARG A 157 -8.66 9.27 -20.60
N THR A 158 -9.23 8.65 -21.62
CA THR A 158 -9.74 9.35 -22.80
C THR A 158 -10.91 10.26 -22.45
N GLY A 159 -11.81 9.83 -21.54
CA GLY A 159 -12.97 10.60 -21.11
C GLY A 159 -12.65 11.93 -20.44
N VAL A 160 -11.49 12.03 -19.77
CA VAL A 160 -10.99 13.30 -19.21
C VAL A 160 -10.02 14.04 -20.13
N GLY A 161 -9.80 13.61 -21.37
CA GLY A 161 -8.93 14.31 -22.31
C GLY A 161 -7.47 13.84 -22.37
N GLY A 162 -7.19 12.64 -21.85
CA GLY A 162 -5.91 11.94 -22.02
C GLY A 162 -5.03 11.91 -20.77
N LYS A 163 -3.86 11.25 -20.89
CA LYS A 163 -2.90 10.99 -19.80
C LYS A 163 -2.55 12.23 -18.98
N GLN A 164 -2.17 13.32 -19.65
CA GLN A 164 -1.74 14.56 -19.00
C GLN A 164 -2.82 15.10 -18.07
N ARG A 165 -4.05 15.22 -18.56
CA ARG A 165 -5.19 15.71 -17.78
C ARG A 165 -5.60 14.74 -16.67
N MET A 166 -5.51 13.43 -16.92
CA MET A 166 -5.75 12.40 -15.92
C MET A 166 -4.80 12.53 -14.72
N ILE A 167 -3.51 12.75 -14.98
CA ILE A 167 -2.49 12.98 -13.94
C ILE A 167 -2.75 14.29 -13.21
N GLU A 168 -2.99 15.40 -13.93
CA GLU A 168 -3.26 16.72 -13.32
C GLU A 168 -4.45 16.71 -12.36
N LEU A 169 -5.50 15.92 -12.68
CA LEU A 169 -6.70 15.79 -11.86
C LEU A 169 -6.52 14.83 -10.69
N SER A 170 -6.06 13.61 -10.97
CA SER A 170 -6.10 12.50 -10.00
C SER A 170 -4.77 12.23 -9.31
N GLY A 171 -3.67 12.79 -9.83
CA GLY A 171 -2.31 12.51 -9.40
C GLY A 171 -1.74 11.20 -9.94
N SER A 172 -2.43 10.49 -10.85
CA SER A 172 -2.01 9.19 -11.39
C SER A 172 -2.50 8.96 -12.83
N ASP A 173 -1.83 8.11 -13.62
CA ASP A 173 -2.24 7.76 -14.99
C ASP A 173 -3.21 6.57 -15.05
N SER A 174 -4.20 6.55 -14.12
CA SER A 174 -5.22 5.52 -14.00
C SER A 174 -4.68 4.06 -14.12
N PRO A 175 -3.95 3.54 -13.13
CA PRO A 175 -3.57 2.12 -13.14
C PRO A 175 -4.78 1.17 -13.17
N LEU A 176 -4.62 -0.02 -13.76
CA LEU A 176 -5.71 -0.99 -13.97
C LEU A 176 -6.47 -1.33 -12.67
N ARG A 177 -5.73 -1.51 -11.59
CA ARG A 177 -6.28 -1.85 -10.27
C ARG A 177 -7.10 -0.74 -9.62
N PHE A 178 -7.03 0.51 -10.10
CA PHE A 178 -7.69 1.64 -9.42
C PHE A 178 -9.21 1.47 -9.43
N SER A 179 -9.82 1.71 -8.28
CA SER A 179 -11.18 1.24 -7.98
C SER A 179 -12.24 1.74 -8.96
N GLY A 180 -12.13 2.96 -9.51
CA GLY A 180 -13.07 3.50 -10.48
C GLY A 180 -13.16 2.69 -11.78
N ALA A 181 -12.02 2.20 -12.30
CA ALA A 181 -11.99 1.34 -13.47
C ALA A 181 -12.61 -0.04 -13.17
N VAL A 182 -12.35 -0.57 -11.99
CA VAL A 182 -12.92 -1.85 -11.51
C VAL A 182 -14.43 -1.73 -11.27
N MET A 183 -14.90 -0.65 -10.65
CA MET A 183 -16.32 -0.33 -10.47
C MET A 183 -17.04 -0.23 -11.80
N ARG A 184 -16.45 0.47 -12.79
CA ARG A 184 -16.98 0.54 -14.15
C ARG A 184 -17.12 -0.84 -14.78
N ARG A 185 -16.10 -1.70 -14.63
CA ARG A 185 -16.12 -3.07 -15.15
C ARG A 185 -17.20 -3.93 -14.50
N VAL A 186 -17.32 -3.89 -13.17
CA VAL A 186 -18.37 -4.61 -12.43
C VAL A 186 -19.75 -4.14 -12.88
N ALA A 187 -19.95 -2.82 -13.05
CA ALA A 187 -21.21 -2.27 -13.52
C ALA A 187 -21.58 -2.72 -14.95
N GLN A 188 -20.60 -2.83 -15.85
CA GLN A 188 -20.81 -3.32 -17.21
C GLN A 188 -21.13 -4.81 -17.25
N ARG A 189 -20.43 -5.61 -16.44
CA ARG A 189 -20.55 -7.07 -16.44
C ARG A 189 -21.74 -7.57 -15.65
N TYR A 190 -22.10 -6.86 -14.58
CA TYR A 190 -23.13 -7.25 -13.62
C TYR A 190 -24.06 -6.06 -13.31
N PRO A 191 -24.87 -5.61 -14.28
CA PRO A 191 -25.76 -4.46 -14.09
C PRO A 191 -26.73 -4.64 -12.91
N ASP A 192 -27.27 -5.84 -12.70
CA ASP A 192 -28.16 -6.14 -11.56
C ASP A 192 -27.46 -5.98 -10.20
N VAL A 193 -26.16 -6.32 -10.13
CA VAL A 193 -25.35 -6.13 -8.92
C VAL A 193 -25.14 -4.64 -8.68
N TRP A 194 -24.79 -3.91 -9.74
CA TRP A 194 -24.59 -2.48 -9.66
C TRP A 194 -25.86 -1.72 -9.26
N GLU A 195 -27.01 -2.08 -9.82
CA GLU A 195 -28.31 -1.51 -9.47
C GLU A 195 -28.63 -1.73 -7.98
N LYS A 196 -28.42 -2.95 -7.48
CA LYS A 196 -28.65 -3.28 -6.06
C LYS A 196 -27.64 -2.66 -5.10
N THR A 197 -26.53 -2.14 -5.59
CA THR A 197 -25.48 -1.53 -4.76
C THR A 197 -25.92 -0.14 -4.30
N GLU A 198 -25.99 0.09 -3.00
CA GLU A 198 -26.25 1.41 -2.40
C GLU A 198 -24.95 2.12 -2.05
N THR A 199 -23.91 1.40 -1.62
CA THR A 199 -22.65 2.03 -1.20
C THR A 199 -21.46 1.16 -1.57
N VAL A 200 -20.38 1.77 -2.05
CA VAL A 200 -19.08 1.13 -2.26
C VAL A 200 -18.12 1.70 -1.22
N LEU A 201 -17.45 0.81 -0.49
CA LEU A 201 -16.43 1.18 0.50
C LEU A 201 -15.09 0.55 0.10
N LEU A 202 -14.01 1.33 0.16
CA LEU A 202 -12.67 0.76 0.16
C LEU A 202 -12.49 -0.12 1.39
N ILE A 203 -11.62 -1.14 1.35
CA ILE A 203 -11.36 -2.02 2.50
C ILE A 203 -10.94 -1.19 3.72
N SER A 204 -10.16 -0.12 3.50
CA SER A 204 -9.73 0.82 4.55
C SER A 204 -10.88 1.53 5.26
N SER A 205 -12.04 1.73 4.61
CA SER A 205 -13.24 2.36 5.18
C SER A 205 -14.31 1.34 5.55
N PHE A 206 -14.28 0.12 4.97
CA PHE A 206 -15.18 -0.98 5.31
C PHE A 206 -14.93 -1.49 6.74
N ILE A 207 -13.67 -1.69 7.14
CA ILE A 207 -13.37 -2.14 8.51
C ILE A 207 -13.80 -1.08 9.55
N PRO A 208 -13.48 0.22 9.41
CA PRO A 208 -14.06 1.27 10.26
C PRO A 208 -15.58 1.28 10.26
N ALA A 209 -16.23 1.16 9.09
CA ALA A 209 -17.70 1.09 8.98
C ALA A 209 -18.28 -0.03 9.86
N VAL A 210 -17.65 -1.21 9.86
CA VAL A 210 -18.05 -2.34 10.70
C VAL A 210 -17.80 -2.01 12.18
N LEU A 211 -16.62 -1.48 12.52
CA LEU A 211 -16.25 -1.11 13.89
C LEU A 211 -17.22 -0.11 14.51
N VAL A 212 -17.71 0.87 13.75
CA VAL A 212 -18.66 1.89 14.25
C VAL A 212 -20.13 1.50 14.07
N GLY A 213 -20.45 0.47 13.29
CA GLY A 213 -21.83 0.12 12.94
C GLY A 213 -22.51 1.14 12.02
N ASN A 214 -21.78 1.69 11.04
CA ASN A 214 -22.27 2.66 10.07
C ASN A 214 -21.71 2.34 8.67
N SER A 215 -22.57 1.98 7.73
CA SER A 215 -22.17 1.61 6.36
C SER A 215 -21.78 2.79 5.48
N ARG A 216 -21.82 4.02 5.99
CA ARG A 216 -21.56 5.27 5.26
C ARG A 216 -20.32 6.01 5.77
N VAL A 217 -19.37 5.30 6.39
CA VAL A 217 -18.07 5.89 6.78
C VAL A 217 -17.37 6.50 5.56
N GLY A 218 -16.87 7.71 5.74
CA GLY A 218 -16.18 8.45 4.69
C GLY A 218 -14.89 7.77 4.23
N THR A 219 -14.56 7.96 2.96
CA THR A 219 -13.27 7.55 2.40
C THR A 219 -12.23 8.62 2.70
N ASP A 220 -11.08 8.27 3.25
CA ASP A 220 -10.02 9.26 3.46
C ASP A 220 -9.45 9.74 2.11
N PHE A 221 -9.04 11.00 2.02
CA PHE A 221 -8.45 11.51 0.78
C PHE A 221 -7.11 10.83 0.43
N GLY A 222 -6.40 10.23 1.39
CA GLY A 222 -5.14 9.51 1.14
C GLY A 222 -5.37 8.25 0.32
N ASN A 223 -6.24 7.33 0.77
CA ASN A 223 -6.58 6.15 -0.01
C ASN A 223 -7.52 6.47 -1.20
N GLY A 224 -8.31 7.55 -1.09
CA GLY A 224 -9.14 8.07 -2.18
C GLY A 224 -8.35 8.39 -3.45
N CYS A 225 -7.07 8.77 -3.35
CA CYS A 225 -6.18 8.95 -4.50
C CYS A 225 -6.05 7.67 -5.37
N GLY A 226 -6.13 6.49 -4.75
CA GLY A 226 -6.00 5.19 -5.42
C GLY A 226 -7.25 4.72 -6.19
N THR A 227 -8.16 5.62 -6.55
CA THR A 227 -9.47 5.28 -7.13
C THR A 227 -9.66 5.74 -8.58
N SER A 228 -8.86 6.66 -9.10
CA SER A 228 -9.13 7.39 -10.35
C SER A 228 -10.43 8.21 -10.32
N LEU A 229 -10.96 8.55 -9.13
CA LEU A 229 -12.21 9.31 -8.96
C LEU A 229 -12.03 10.62 -8.15
N LEU A 230 -10.93 10.74 -7.41
CA LEU A 230 -10.65 11.88 -6.53
C LEU A 230 -9.91 12.99 -7.30
N ASP A 231 -10.32 14.25 -7.12
CA ASP A 231 -9.49 15.41 -7.43
C ASP A 231 -8.42 15.52 -6.34
N TYR A 232 -7.16 15.27 -6.71
CA TYR A 232 -6.03 15.18 -5.78
C TYR A 232 -5.78 16.48 -5.03
N GLN A 233 -5.87 17.62 -5.72
CA GLN A 233 -5.55 18.92 -5.13
C GLN A 233 -6.71 19.40 -4.25
N ARG A 234 -7.97 19.18 -4.69
CA ARG A 234 -9.16 19.57 -3.91
C ARG A 234 -9.52 18.60 -2.79
N ARG A 235 -8.95 17.38 -2.79
CA ARG A 235 -9.21 16.32 -1.80
C ARG A 235 -10.71 16.01 -1.70
N SER A 236 -11.35 15.94 -2.85
CA SER A 236 -12.79 15.66 -3.00
C SER A 236 -13.03 14.88 -4.28
N TRP A 237 -14.09 14.08 -4.31
CA TRP A 237 -14.49 13.39 -5.54
C TRP A 237 -14.70 14.35 -6.71
N SER A 238 -14.03 14.08 -7.82
CA SER A 238 -14.06 14.89 -9.04
C SER A 238 -15.30 14.54 -9.88
N PRO A 239 -16.18 15.52 -10.18
CA PRO A 239 -17.26 15.33 -11.14
C PRO A 239 -16.75 14.83 -12.50
N GLU A 240 -15.66 15.42 -13.01
CA GLU A 240 -15.07 15.08 -14.32
C GLU A 240 -14.59 13.61 -14.38
N LEU A 241 -13.93 13.12 -13.33
CA LEU A 241 -13.48 11.73 -13.27
C LEU A 241 -14.66 10.76 -13.12
N ILE A 242 -15.68 11.13 -12.34
CA ILE A 242 -16.89 10.32 -12.17
C ILE A 242 -17.70 10.27 -13.46
N ASP A 243 -17.80 11.37 -14.19
CA ASP A 243 -18.44 11.43 -15.51
C ASP A 243 -17.75 10.46 -16.47
N ALA A 244 -16.42 10.49 -16.54
CA ALA A 244 -15.64 9.58 -17.36
C ALA A 244 -15.79 8.11 -16.93
N ALA A 245 -15.73 7.82 -15.63
CA ALA A 245 -15.87 6.46 -15.08
C ALA A 245 -17.29 5.88 -15.27
N SER A 246 -18.31 6.74 -15.27
CA SER A 246 -19.71 6.33 -15.38
C SER A 246 -20.31 6.47 -16.78
N ALA A 247 -19.55 6.97 -17.76
CA ALA A 247 -20.00 7.15 -19.13
C ALA A 247 -20.65 5.87 -19.68
N SER A 248 -21.91 5.97 -20.13
CA SER A 248 -22.73 4.85 -20.64
C SER A 248 -23.12 3.77 -19.61
N LEU A 249 -22.91 4.00 -18.31
CA LEU A 249 -23.45 3.13 -17.25
C LEU A 249 -24.91 3.52 -16.91
N PRO A 250 -25.74 2.58 -16.44
CA PRO A 250 -27.08 2.88 -15.96
C PRO A 250 -27.07 3.95 -14.86
N GLY A 251 -27.90 4.99 -15.03
CA GLY A 251 -28.02 6.12 -14.11
C GLY A 251 -26.89 7.15 -14.17
N GLY A 252 -25.86 6.92 -15.00
CA GLY A 252 -24.76 7.86 -15.24
C GLY A 252 -24.03 8.31 -13.98
N SER A 253 -23.52 9.54 -14.02
CA SER A 253 -22.67 10.13 -12.98
C SER A 253 -23.37 10.30 -11.65
N GLU A 254 -24.66 10.63 -11.65
CA GLU A 254 -25.45 10.81 -10.43
C GLU A 254 -25.57 9.50 -9.67
N ALA A 255 -25.96 8.42 -10.36
CA ALA A 255 -26.07 7.10 -9.74
C ALA A 255 -24.71 6.54 -9.30
N PHE A 256 -23.64 6.82 -10.04
CA PHE A 256 -22.28 6.45 -9.64
C PHE A 256 -21.85 7.22 -8.39
N ARG A 257 -22.03 8.55 -8.37
CA ARG A 257 -21.68 9.42 -7.24
C ARG A 257 -22.43 9.02 -5.98
N ALA A 258 -23.72 8.70 -6.09
CA ALA A 258 -24.56 8.30 -4.96
C ALA A 258 -24.05 7.05 -4.22
N LYS A 259 -23.28 6.19 -4.91
CA LYS A 259 -22.69 4.97 -4.34
C LYS A 259 -21.37 5.25 -3.60
N LEU A 260 -20.76 6.41 -3.76
CA LEU A 260 -19.55 6.80 -3.03
C LEU A 260 -19.93 7.44 -1.68
N THR A 261 -19.12 7.22 -0.64
CA THR A 261 -19.24 7.94 0.64
C THR A 261 -18.54 9.29 0.58
N ASP A 262 -18.75 10.16 1.57
CA ASP A 262 -18.05 11.45 1.63
C ASP A 262 -16.53 11.26 1.73
N VAL A 263 -15.78 12.27 1.29
CA VAL A 263 -14.32 12.29 1.48
C VAL A 263 -14.00 12.98 2.80
N VAL A 264 -13.15 12.36 3.61
CA VAL A 264 -12.74 12.87 4.93
C VAL A 264 -11.22 12.96 5.04
N ALA A 265 -10.72 13.62 6.09
CA ALA A 265 -9.30 13.62 6.40
C ALA A 265 -8.84 12.25 6.92
N PRO A 266 -7.60 11.80 6.65
CA PRO A 266 -7.06 10.52 7.13
C PRO A 266 -7.10 10.36 8.67
N ASP A 267 -6.95 11.46 9.41
CA ASP A 267 -6.98 11.51 10.87
C ASP A 267 -8.37 11.81 11.45
N ALA A 268 -9.41 11.89 10.61
CA ALA A 268 -10.76 12.16 11.07
C ALA A 268 -11.31 11.01 11.94
N VAL A 269 -11.94 11.38 13.05
CA VAL A 269 -12.71 10.44 13.89
C VAL A 269 -14.06 10.19 13.21
N VAL A 270 -14.33 8.94 12.84
CA VAL A 270 -15.56 8.55 12.12
C VAL A 270 -16.65 8.01 13.05
N GLY A 271 -16.33 7.79 14.33
CA GLY A 271 -17.29 7.45 15.37
C GLY A 271 -16.64 6.77 16.56
N SER A 272 -17.47 6.41 17.54
CA SER A 272 -17.09 5.47 18.60
C SER A 272 -17.41 4.04 18.19
N VAL A 273 -16.64 3.09 18.74
CA VAL A 273 -16.84 1.66 18.49
C VAL A 273 -18.26 1.22 18.86
N ALA A 274 -18.82 0.29 18.09
CA ALA A 274 -20.17 -0.21 18.26
C ALA A 274 -20.32 -1.09 19.52
N ALA A 275 -21.54 -1.17 20.05
CA ALA A 275 -21.88 -1.95 21.24
C ALA A 275 -21.45 -3.42 21.13
N TYR A 276 -21.50 -4.00 19.93
CA TYR A 276 -20.98 -5.34 19.64
C TYR A 276 -19.56 -5.55 20.17
N PHE A 277 -18.63 -4.64 19.89
CA PHE A 277 -17.24 -4.82 20.29
C PHE A 277 -17.00 -4.49 21.76
N VAL A 278 -17.77 -3.56 22.32
CA VAL A 278 -17.77 -3.25 23.76
C VAL A 278 -18.19 -4.48 24.56
N GLU A 279 -19.33 -5.07 24.22
CA GLU A 279 -19.93 -6.17 24.98
C GLU A 279 -19.21 -7.50 24.72
N ARG A 280 -18.79 -7.76 23.48
CA ARG A 280 -18.15 -9.03 23.11
C ARG A 280 -16.68 -9.07 23.49
N TYR A 281 -15.94 -8.00 23.23
CA TYR A 281 -14.49 -7.95 23.40
C TYR A 281 -14.02 -7.12 24.60
N GLY A 282 -14.90 -6.33 25.22
CA GLY A 282 -14.56 -5.50 26.38
C GLY A 282 -13.88 -4.19 26.02
N LEU A 283 -13.96 -3.74 24.75
CA LEU A 283 -13.43 -2.44 24.35
C LEU A 283 -14.12 -1.31 25.13
N SER A 284 -13.40 -0.21 25.33
CA SER A 284 -14.01 0.99 25.91
C SER A 284 -15.14 1.52 25.01
N PRO A 285 -16.31 1.90 25.55
CA PRO A 285 -17.35 2.58 24.77
C PRO A 285 -16.90 3.96 24.25
N ASP A 286 -15.87 4.54 24.87
CA ASP A 286 -15.25 5.79 24.44
C ASP A 286 -14.13 5.57 23.40
N CYS A 287 -13.83 4.32 23.03
CA CYS A 287 -12.85 4.01 21.99
C CYS A 287 -13.28 4.63 20.67
N ILE A 288 -12.48 5.58 20.17
CA ILE A 288 -12.71 6.20 18.87
C ILE A 288 -12.22 5.30 17.75
N VAL A 289 -12.82 5.46 16.58
CA VAL A 289 -12.37 4.83 15.33
C VAL A 289 -12.02 5.95 14.36
N ALA A 290 -10.80 5.95 13.85
CA ALA A 290 -10.35 6.86 12.79
C ALA A 290 -10.77 6.35 11.41
N ALA A 291 -10.73 7.23 10.40
CA ALA A 291 -11.23 6.95 9.05
C ALA A 291 -10.56 5.75 8.35
N GLY A 292 -9.34 5.39 8.77
CA GLY A 292 -8.51 4.42 8.07
C GLY A 292 -7.82 5.04 6.85
N SER A 293 -6.83 4.32 6.32
CA SER A 293 -6.21 4.65 5.04
C SER A 293 -5.61 3.40 4.39
N GLY A 294 -4.96 3.56 3.24
CA GLY A 294 -4.31 2.48 2.52
C GLY A 294 -3.03 1.96 3.20
N ASP A 295 -2.57 0.77 2.84
CA ASP A 295 -1.33 0.19 3.37
C ASP A 295 -0.08 1.05 3.12
N ASN A 296 0.10 1.59 1.91
CA ASN A 296 1.19 2.52 1.60
C ASN A 296 1.05 3.85 2.35
N PRO A 297 -0.12 4.54 2.33
CA PRO A 297 -0.37 5.69 3.19
C PRO A 297 -0.05 5.47 4.66
N GLN A 298 -0.47 4.34 5.25
CA GLN A 298 -0.20 4.05 6.65
C GLN A 298 1.27 3.72 6.89
N THR A 299 1.91 2.98 5.99
CA THR A 299 3.36 2.71 6.08
C THR A 299 4.17 4.01 6.05
N LYS A 300 3.78 4.98 5.23
CA LYS A 300 4.45 6.27 5.08
C LYS A 300 4.34 7.15 6.33
N VAL A 301 3.33 6.95 7.19
CA VAL A 301 3.19 7.67 8.48
C VAL A 301 4.48 7.60 9.30
N LEU A 302 5.17 6.46 9.26
CA LEU A 302 6.32 6.19 10.12
C LEU A 302 7.63 6.86 9.64
N VAL A 303 7.64 7.45 8.45
CA VAL A 303 8.83 8.05 7.87
C VAL A 303 8.48 9.39 7.27
N ASP A 304 8.98 10.48 7.85
CA ASP A 304 9.02 11.77 7.18
C ASP A 304 10.27 11.86 6.30
N GLY A 305 10.10 12.20 5.03
CA GLY A 305 11.15 12.11 3.99
C GLY A 305 11.06 10.87 3.07
N ASP A 306 12.12 10.61 2.32
CA ASP A 306 12.13 9.59 1.26
C ASP A 306 12.40 8.18 1.82
N LEU A 307 11.69 7.19 1.31
CA LEU A 307 11.72 5.81 1.77
C LEU A 307 11.86 4.83 0.59
N LEU A 308 12.89 4.01 0.62
CA LEU A 308 13.06 2.86 -0.26
C LEU A 308 12.81 1.55 0.52
N SER A 309 11.70 0.88 0.20
CA SER A 309 11.34 -0.42 0.77
C SER A 309 11.77 -1.55 -0.16
N LEU A 310 12.69 -2.40 0.30
CA LEU A 310 13.25 -3.52 -0.45
C LEU A 310 12.58 -4.84 -0.08
N GLY A 311 11.34 -5.04 -0.56
CA GLY A 311 10.58 -6.28 -0.39
C GLY A 311 10.57 -7.17 -1.63
N THR A 312 9.60 -8.10 -1.69
CA THR A 312 9.28 -8.90 -2.89
C THR A 312 9.20 -8.03 -4.14
N SER A 313 8.49 -6.91 -4.00
CA SER A 313 8.52 -5.76 -4.90
C SER A 313 9.19 -4.60 -4.19
N PHE A 314 9.79 -3.68 -4.94
CA PHE A 314 10.39 -2.49 -4.36
C PHE A 314 9.42 -1.32 -4.43
N VAL A 315 9.32 -0.56 -3.35
CA VAL A 315 8.47 0.63 -3.30
C VAL A 315 9.36 1.81 -2.92
N PHE A 316 9.42 2.80 -3.81
CA PHE A 316 10.11 4.06 -3.54
C PHE A 316 9.06 5.15 -3.31
N MET A 317 8.98 5.64 -2.07
CA MET A 317 8.06 6.69 -1.65
C MET A 317 8.84 7.97 -1.37
N VAL A 318 8.42 9.06 -1.99
CA VAL A 318 9.14 10.35 -1.96
C VAL A 318 8.21 11.41 -1.39
N ALA A 319 8.71 12.21 -0.47
CA ALA A 319 7.94 13.33 0.06
C ALA A 319 7.74 14.39 -1.04
N ALA A 320 6.48 14.75 -1.31
CA ALA A 320 6.16 15.56 -2.47
C ALA A 320 6.61 17.02 -2.33
N SER A 321 7.02 17.65 -3.43
CA SER A 321 7.22 19.09 -3.49
C SER A 321 5.88 19.83 -3.51
N THR A 322 5.81 20.95 -2.80
CA THR A 322 4.66 21.86 -2.85
C THR A 322 5.12 23.22 -3.35
N SER A 323 4.46 23.77 -4.37
CA SER A 323 4.72 25.12 -4.87
C SER A 323 4.23 26.18 -3.90
N GLY A 324 4.68 27.43 -4.08
CA GLY A 324 4.32 28.55 -3.18
C GLY A 324 2.82 28.87 -3.10
N ASP A 325 2.02 28.37 -4.05
CA ASP A 325 0.55 28.45 -4.07
C ASP A 325 -0.14 27.24 -3.41
N GLY A 326 0.62 26.34 -2.77
CA GLY A 326 0.11 25.19 -2.05
C GLY A 326 -0.20 23.96 -2.91
N ARG A 327 0.11 23.98 -4.21
CA ARG A 327 -0.13 22.83 -5.10
C ARG A 327 1.02 21.82 -5.01
N VAL A 328 0.65 20.53 -4.95
CA VAL A 328 1.65 19.45 -4.96
C VAL A 328 2.10 19.18 -6.40
N ALA A 329 3.41 19.04 -6.60
CA ALA A 329 3.98 18.63 -7.88
C ALA A 329 3.70 17.14 -8.15
N MET A 330 3.28 16.82 -9.37
CA MET A 330 2.93 15.47 -9.81
C MET A 330 3.86 14.98 -10.91
N ASP A 331 4.05 13.67 -10.99
CA ASP A 331 4.84 13.04 -12.05
C ASP A 331 4.11 13.04 -13.40
N GLN A 332 4.38 14.03 -14.25
CA GLN A 332 3.76 14.12 -15.57
C GLN A 332 4.20 13.01 -16.53
N ALA A 333 5.32 12.33 -16.25
CA ALA A 333 5.74 11.17 -17.03
C ALA A 333 4.85 9.94 -16.75
N GLY A 334 4.11 9.93 -15.64
CA GLY A 334 3.17 8.86 -15.27
C GLY A 334 3.83 7.57 -14.80
N TYR A 335 5.04 7.65 -14.22
CA TYR A 335 5.73 6.52 -13.59
C TYR A 335 5.29 6.32 -12.13
N ALA A 336 4.99 7.40 -11.42
CA ALA A 336 4.56 7.38 -10.03
C ALA A 336 3.09 7.76 -9.85
N ASN A 337 2.55 7.41 -8.68
CA ASN A 337 1.22 7.80 -8.24
C ASN A 337 1.35 8.76 -7.06
N ALA A 338 0.64 9.88 -7.09
CA ALA A 338 0.56 10.81 -5.96
C ALA A 338 -0.52 10.39 -4.96
N MET A 339 -0.20 10.45 -3.66
CA MET A 339 -1.08 10.12 -2.55
C MET A 339 -0.84 11.03 -1.35
N TYR A 340 -1.69 10.90 -0.33
CA TYR A 340 -1.44 11.43 0.99
C TYR A 340 -1.30 10.27 1.99
N ASP A 341 -0.41 10.42 2.97
CA ASP A 341 -0.22 9.43 4.03
C ASP A 341 -1.38 9.44 5.05
N GLY A 342 -1.31 8.55 6.04
CA GLY A 342 -2.32 8.45 7.11
C GLY A 342 -2.45 9.69 8.02
N LEU A 343 -1.63 10.73 7.82
CA LEU A 343 -1.70 12.03 8.49
C LEU A 343 -2.06 13.18 7.52
N GLY A 344 -2.25 12.88 6.23
CA GLY A 344 -2.53 13.88 5.21
C GLY A 344 -1.30 14.58 4.61
N ARG A 345 -0.10 14.03 4.78
CA ARG A 345 1.13 14.55 4.15
C ARG A 345 1.27 14.02 2.72
N PRO A 346 1.53 14.86 1.72
CA PRO A 346 1.61 14.42 0.33
C PRO A 346 2.90 13.65 0.04
N PHE A 347 2.79 12.56 -0.72
CA PHE A 347 3.92 11.78 -1.21
C PHE A 347 3.63 11.22 -2.60
N LEU A 348 4.68 10.88 -3.35
CA LEU A 348 4.58 10.12 -4.59
C LEU A 348 5.25 8.76 -4.39
N PHE A 349 4.77 7.74 -5.08
CA PHE A 349 5.44 6.45 -5.05
C PHE A 349 5.45 5.73 -6.38
N GLY A 350 6.58 5.10 -6.66
CA GLY A 350 6.78 4.10 -7.71
C GLY A 350 6.89 2.71 -7.09
N CYS A 351 6.23 1.73 -7.69
CA CYS A 351 6.32 0.33 -7.28
C CYS A 351 6.95 -0.48 -8.40
N ARG A 352 8.09 -1.12 -8.11
CA ARG A 352 8.76 -2.03 -9.03
C ARG A 352 8.37 -3.47 -8.71
N THR A 353 7.67 -4.13 -9.63
CA THR A 353 7.22 -5.53 -9.52
C THR A 353 8.40 -6.45 -9.28
N ASN A 354 9.46 -6.30 -10.07
CA ASN A 354 10.64 -7.16 -10.09
C ASN A 354 11.66 -6.70 -9.01
N GLY A 355 11.33 -6.93 -7.74
CA GLY A 355 12.13 -6.56 -6.57
C GLY A 355 13.08 -7.67 -6.07
N ALA A 356 13.18 -7.87 -4.75
CA ALA A 356 14.18 -8.77 -4.14
C ALA A 356 14.05 -10.23 -4.59
N LEU A 357 12.86 -10.70 -4.99
CA LEU A 357 12.70 -12.06 -5.51
C LEU A 357 13.51 -12.30 -6.78
N VAL A 358 13.78 -11.26 -7.58
CA VAL A 358 14.65 -11.37 -8.75
C VAL A 358 16.11 -11.52 -8.31
N TRP A 359 16.53 -10.77 -7.29
CA TRP A 359 17.87 -10.88 -6.71
C TRP A 359 18.08 -12.27 -6.09
N ASP A 360 17.05 -12.82 -5.43
CA ASP A 360 17.05 -14.18 -4.90
C ASP A 360 17.18 -15.22 -6.02
N ARG A 361 16.41 -15.07 -7.11
CA ARG A 361 16.53 -15.93 -8.28
C ARG A 361 17.92 -15.88 -8.91
N VAL A 362 18.57 -14.71 -8.94
CA VAL A 362 19.96 -14.57 -9.42
C VAL A 362 20.93 -15.39 -8.57
N ARG A 363 20.83 -15.31 -7.23
CA ARG A 363 21.62 -16.15 -6.33
C ARG A 363 21.39 -17.65 -6.58
N MET A 364 20.13 -18.04 -6.75
CA MET A 364 19.74 -19.43 -6.98
C MET A 364 20.22 -19.98 -8.32
N MET A 365 20.29 -19.15 -9.38
CA MET A 365 20.89 -19.55 -10.66
C MET A 365 22.37 -19.96 -10.52
N HIS A 366 23.06 -19.45 -9.49
CA HIS A 366 24.44 -19.78 -9.18
C HIS A 366 24.59 -20.81 -8.06
N GLY A 367 23.53 -21.59 -7.79
CA GLY A 367 23.57 -22.75 -6.90
C GLY A 367 23.35 -22.47 -5.41
N LEU A 368 23.07 -21.21 -5.03
CA LEU A 368 22.73 -20.88 -3.65
C LEU A 368 21.30 -21.29 -3.29
N LYS A 369 21.08 -21.68 -2.03
CA LYS A 369 19.73 -21.96 -1.52
C LYS A 369 18.95 -20.67 -1.26
N LYS A 370 17.62 -20.81 -1.15
CA LYS A 370 16.70 -19.68 -0.95
C LYS A 370 17.12 -18.78 0.22
N ASP A 371 17.52 -19.38 1.33
CA ASP A 371 17.92 -18.77 2.59
C ASP A 371 19.43 -18.51 2.73
N GLU A 372 20.22 -18.78 1.69
CA GLU A 372 21.67 -18.64 1.69
C GLU A 372 22.12 -17.32 1.05
N TYR A 373 22.10 -16.24 1.84
CA TYR A 373 22.40 -14.87 1.38
C TYR A 373 23.89 -14.50 1.46
N ALA A 374 24.55 -14.89 2.57
CA ALA A 374 25.91 -14.44 2.90
C ALA A 374 26.95 -14.62 1.77
N PRO A 375 27.01 -15.76 1.03
CA PRO A 375 28.01 -15.92 -0.03
C PRO A 375 27.93 -14.89 -1.15
N ALA A 376 26.76 -14.30 -1.39
CA ALA A 376 26.56 -13.26 -2.39
C ALA A 376 26.77 -11.86 -1.79
N ASP A 377 26.21 -11.62 -0.60
CA ASP A 377 26.27 -10.33 0.10
C ASP A 377 27.71 -9.95 0.48
N ASP A 378 28.51 -10.93 0.94
CA ASP A 378 29.90 -10.71 1.39
C ASP A 378 30.84 -10.35 0.23
N LEU A 379 30.45 -10.61 -1.02
CA LEU A 379 31.23 -10.22 -2.20
C LEU A 379 31.08 -8.71 -2.50
N LEU A 380 29.90 -8.13 -2.24
CA LEU A 380 29.55 -6.78 -2.68
C LEU A 380 30.53 -5.67 -2.24
N PRO A 381 31.07 -5.66 -1.01
CA PRO A 381 32.03 -4.65 -0.59
C PRO A 381 33.33 -4.64 -1.40
N SER A 382 33.71 -5.79 -1.99
CA SER A 382 34.96 -5.94 -2.76
C SER A 382 34.80 -5.64 -4.26
N ILE A 383 33.57 -5.52 -4.74
CA ILE A 383 33.26 -5.32 -6.16
C ILE A 383 33.05 -3.82 -6.42
N PRO A 384 33.82 -3.20 -7.34
CA PRO A 384 33.56 -1.83 -7.77
C PRO A 384 32.15 -1.67 -8.33
N VAL A 385 31.43 -0.64 -7.90
CA VAL A 385 30.08 -0.33 -8.39
C VAL A 385 30.11 -0.06 -9.89
N GLY A 386 29.14 -0.61 -10.61
CA GLY A 386 29.00 -0.43 -12.05
C GLY A 386 30.03 -1.19 -12.91
N LYS A 387 30.83 -2.09 -12.29
CA LYS A 387 31.74 -3.01 -13.00
C LYS A 387 30.98 -3.99 -13.90
N TYR A 388 29.84 -4.49 -13.42
CA TYR A 388 29.02 -5.47 -14.11
C TYR A 388 27.64 -4.92 -14.44
N LEU A 389 27.02 -5.43 -15.50
CA LEU A 389 25.65 -5.10 -15.88
C LEU A 389 24.85 -6.38 -15.98
N LEU A 390 23.71 -6.43 -15.30
CA LEU A 390 22.69 -7.45 -15.50
C LEU A 390 21.31 -6.79 -15.47
N ILE A 391 20.60 -6.80 -16.58
CA ILE A 391 19.20 -6.35 -16.64
C ILE A 391 18.32 -7.59 -16.71
N TRP A 392 17.45 -7.75 -15.72
CA TRP A 392 16.49 -8.84 -15.71
C TRP A 392 15.20 -8.43 -15.00
N GLN A 393 14.08 -8.61 -15.68
CA GLN A 393 12.73 -8.39 -15.17
C GLN A 393 11.80 -9.43 -15.80
N PRO A 394 11.77 -10.66 -15.29
CA PRO A 394 11.06 -11.76 -15.95
C PRO A 394 9.53 -11.58 -15.98
N ASP A 395 9.00 -10.65 -15.19
CA ASP A 395 7.58 -10.29 -15.16
C ASP A 395 7.38 -8.87 -15.71
N ALA A 396 6.19 -8.57 -16.24
CA ALA A 396 5.85 -7.21 -16.65
C ALA A 396 6.06 -6.21 -15.49
N GLU A 397 6.69 -5.09 -15.81
CA GLU A 397 7.14 -4.12 -14.82
C GLU A 397 6.14 -2.97 -14.69
N SER A 398 5.96 -2.47 -13.46
CA SER A 398 5.13 -1.29 -13.16
C SER A 398 5.94 -0.01 -12.94
N PHE A 399 7.24 -0.09 -12.62
CA PHE A 399 8.09 1.08 -12.44
C PHE A 399 9.51 0.95 -13.06
N PRO A 400 9.78 1.65 -14.18
CA PRO A 400 8.78 2.22 -15.09
C PRO A 400 7.95 1.11 -15.76
N ALA A 401 6.74 1.43 -16.23
CA ALA A 401 5.91 0.47 -16.93
C ALA A 401 6.63 -0.12 -18.16
N GLY A 402 6.68 -1.46 -18.27
CA GLY A 402 7.39 -2.13 -19.36
C GLY A 402 7.11 -3.62 -19.44
N GLY A 403 7.40 -4.22 -20.60
CA GLY A 403 7.25 -5.66 -20.82
C GLY A 403 8.28 -6.51 -20.04
N ALA A 404 8.04 -7.81 -19.98
CA ALA A 404 8.99 -8.75 -19.38
C ALA A 404 10.28 -8.86 -20.22
N ILE A 405 11.42 -8.92 -19.54
CA ILE A 405 12.73 -9.29 -20.07
C ILE A 405 13.02 -10.69 -19.55
N VAL A 406 12.61 -11.71 -20.32
CA VAL A 406 12.63 -13.13 -19.90
C VAL A 406 14.05 -13.61 -19.69
N ASP A 407 14.95 -13.29 -20.62
CA ASP A 407 16.36 -13.68 -20.56
C ASP A 407 17.23 -12.58 -19.96
N PRO A 408 18.11 -12.88 -18.99
CA PRO A 408 18.97 -11.87 -18.38
C PRO A 408 19.97 -11.27 -19.38
N VAL A 409 19.98 -9.94 -19.49
CA VAL A 409 20.84 -9.19 -20.43
C VAL A 409 22.11 -8.70 -19.73
N ARG A 410 23.28 -9.06 -20.27
CA ARG A 410 24.61 -8.70 -19.74
C ARG A 410 25.37 -7.76 -20.68
N ASN A 411 26.49 -7.23 -20.21
CA ASN A 411 27.50 -6.63 -21.09
C ASN A 411 28.02 -7.64 -22.13
N THR A 412 28.41 -7.15 -23.30
CA THR A 412 29.04 -8.00 -24.32
C THR A 412 30.35 -8.58 -23.77
N GLY A 413 30.50 -9.90 -23.85
CA GLY A 413 31.69 -10.60 -23.35
C GLY A 413 31.75 -10.80 -21.83
N GLN A 414 30.76 -10.34 -21.06
CA GLN A 414 30.68 -10.62 -19.63
C GLN A 414 30.28 -12.08 -19.39
N ALA A 415 31.14 -12.85 -18.75
CA ALA A 415 30.83 -14.20 -18.30
C ALA A 415 29.83 -14.18 -17.14
N ALA A 416 28.95 -15.19 -17.08
CA ALA A 416 28.04 -15.38 -15.95
C ALA A 416 28.82 -15.96 -14.75
N SER A 417 28.76 -15.27 -13.62
CA SER A 417 29.26 -15.73 -12.33
C SER A 417 28.44 -15.11 -11.21
N LEU A 418 28.47 -15.69 -10.01
CA LEU A 418 27.79 -15.13 -8.84
C LEU A 418 28.21 -13.68 -8.59
N GLU A 419 29.51 -13.38 -8.63
CA GLU A 419 30.07 -12.02 -8.48
C GLU A 419 29.48 -11.06 -9.52
N ALA A 420 29.53 -11.44 -10.80
CA ALA A 420 29.15 -10.56 -11.90
C ALA A 420 27.64 -10.31 -11.94
N ASP A 421 26.85 -11.36 -11.78
CA ASP A 421 25.41 -11.28 -11.92
C ASP A 421 24.76 -10.64 -10.69
N TYR A 422 25.22 -10.97 -9.48
CA TYR A 422 24.62 -10.43 -8.26
C TYR A 422 24.91 -8.94 -8.07
N ALA A 423 26.17 -8.51 -8.24
CA ALA A 423 26.48 -7.08 -8.23
C ALA A 423 25.82 -6.36 -9.42
N GLY A 424 25.82 -6.98 -10.60
CA GLY A 424 25.21 -6.43 -11.81
C GLY A 424 23.72 -6.17 -11.65
N ILE A 425 22.94 -7.09 -11.08
CA ILE A 425 21.48 -6.90 -10.94
C ILE A 425 21.14 -5.85 -9.88
N ILE A 426 21.92 -5.75 -8.81
CA ILE A 426 21.72 -4.75 -7.77
C ILE A 426 22.00 -3.36 -8.34
N ASP A 427 23.18 -3.17 -8.93
CA ASP A 427 23.61 -1.86 -9.46
C ASP A 427 22.65 -1.37 -10.55
N THR A 428 22.24 -2.23 -11.48
CA THR A 428 21.29 -1.86 -12.55
C THR A 428 19.90 -1.55 -12.00
N THR A 429 19.36 -2.38 -11.10
CA THR A 429 18.01 -2.20 -10.56
C THR A 429 17.90 -0.90 -9.79
N LEU A 430 18.87 -0.62 -8.91
CA LEU A 430 18.92 0.63 -8.14
C LEU A 430 19.05 1.85 -9.06
N THR A 431 19.92 1.77 -10.07
CA THR A 431 20.11 2.83 -11.06
C THR A 431 18.83 3.13 -11.85
N ILE A 432 18.09 2.10 -12.27
CA ILE A 432 16.80 2.25 -12.98
C ILE A 432 15.79 2.96 -12.08
N ILE A 433 15.67 2.53 -10.82
CA ILE A 433 14.74 3.15 -9.86
C ILE A 433 15.09 4.62 -9.65
N GLU A 434 16.36 4.92 -9.39
CA GLU A 434 16.81 6.29 -9.17
C GLU A 434 16.54 7.16 -10.41
N HIS A 435 16.93 6.71 -11.61
CA HIS A 435 16.75 7.47 -12.84
C HIS A 435 15.30 7.84 -13.11
N TYR A 436 14.39 6.86 -13.08
CA TYR A 436 12.96 7.11 -13.34
C TYR A 436 12.28 7.83 -12.17
N SER A 437 12.90 7.86 -10.98
CA SER A 437 12.38 8.63 -9.86
C SER A 437 12.66 10.13 -9.91
N ARG A 438 13.63 10.57 -10.73
CA ARG A 438 14.00 11.99 -10.85
C ARG A 438 12.86 12.88 -11.32
N SER A 439 11.87 12.35 -12.05
CA SER A 439 10.71 13.14 -12.50
C SER A 439 9.78 13.57 -11.37
N PHE A 440 9.84 12.93 -10.21
CA PHE A 440 9.04 13.26 -9.03
C PHE A 440 9.83 13.41 -7.73
N SER A 441 11.15 13.26 -7.80
CA SER A 441 12.05 13.46 -6.67
C SER A 441 12.55 14.90 -6.59
N ARG A 442 12.88 15.32 -5.38
CA ARG A 442 13.55 16.58 -5.13
C ARG A 442 15.05 16.36 -5.05
N ASP A 443 15.80 17.35 -5.52
CA ASP A 443 17.21 17.47 -5.17
C ASP A 443 17.30 17.88 -3.70
N THR A 444 17.89 17.03 -2.87
CA THR A 444 18.01 17.24 -1.43
C THR A 444 19.18 16.43 -0.87
N ASP A 445 19.81 16.91 0.20
CA ASP A 445 20.86 16.22 0.94
C ASP A 445 20.32 15.46 2.16
N GLU A 446 19.00 15.46 2.37
CA GLU A 446 18.36 14.73 3.47
C GLU A 446 18.62 13.21 3.34
N PRO A 447 18.67 12.47 4.45
CA PRO A 447 18.86 11.03 4.38
C PRO A 447 17.72 10.31 3.63
N LEU A 448 18.09 9.31 2.82
CA LEU A 448 17.18 8.32 2.28
C LEU A 448 17.00 7.19 3.30
N TYR A 449 15.77 6.95 3.73
CA TYR A 449 15.47 5.82 4.61
C TYR A 449 15.32 4.53 3.81
N VAL A 450 15.89 3.44 4.30
CA VAL A 450 15.86 2.13 3.62
C VAL A 450 15.40 1.05 4.57
N THR A 451 14.48 0.18 4.12
CA THR A 451 14.03 -0.99 4.89
C THR A 451 13.95 -2.22 3.99
N GLY A 452 13.67 -3.37 4.58
CA GLY A 452 13.54 -4.65 3.87
C GLY A 452 14.74 -5.57 4.03
N GLY A 453 14.60 -6.81 3.59
CA GLY A 453 15.63 -7.85 3.77
C GLY A 453 17.01 -7.46 3.24
N PRO A 454 17.12 -6.99 1.99
CA PRO A 454 18.40 -6.59 1.40
C PRO A 454 19.08 -5.40 2.11
N ALA A 455 18.34 -4.61 2.90
CA ALA A 455 18.92 -3.51 3.68
C ALA A 455 19.84 -4.00 4.81
N GLY A 456 19.85 -5.29 5.12
CA GLY A 456 20.79 -5.90 6.07
C GLY A 456 22.21 -6.07 5.54
N ALA A 457 22.42 -6.01 4.22
CA ALA A 457 23.74 -6.18 3.61
C ALA A 457 24.43 -4.82 3.42
N ALA A 458 25.58 -4.61 4.08
CA ALA A 458 26.32 -3.34 4.02
C ALA A 458 26.68 -2.93 2.58
N GLY A 459 27.07 -3.90 1.74
CA GLY A 459 27.39 -3.65 0.32
C GLY A 459 26.21 -3.15 -0.51
N VAL A 460 24.97 -3.52 -0.16
CA VAL A 460 23.74 -2.99 -0.78
C VAL A 460 23.49 -1.57 -0.30
N VAL A 461 23.62 -1.31 0.99
CA VAL A 461 23.38 0.02 1.58
C VAL A 461 24.35 1.07 1.04
N SER A 462 25.65 0.75 0.93
CA SER A 462 26.65 1.65 0.33
C SER A 462 26.36 1.94 -1.15
N ARG A 463 25.84 0.96 -1.90
CA ARG A 463 25.40 1.14 -3.29
C ARG A 463 24.22 2.08 -3.39
N ILE A 464 23.22 1.94 -2.52
CA ILE A 464 22.07 2.85 -2.47
C ILE A 464 22.55 4.28 -2.19
N ALA A 465 23.43 4.46 -1.20
CA ALA A 465 23.99 5.78 -0.89
C ALA A 465 24.68 6.38 -2.12
N ALA A 466 25.51 5.62 -2.83
CA ALA A 466 26.20 6.07 -4.03
C ALA A 466 25.26 6.35 -5.23
N VAL A 467 24.23 5.53 -5.45
CA VAL A 467 23.25 5.69 -6.53
C VAL A 467 22.44 6.97 -6.36
N TRP A 468 21.90 7.20 -5.16
CA TRP A 468 21.16 8.44 -4.88
C TRP A 468 22.07 9.64 -4.56
N ASN A 469 23.38 9.41 -4.39
CA ASN A 469 24.36 10.40 -3.94
C ASN A 469 23.91 11.15 -2.67
N ARG A 470 23.31 10.42 -1.71
CA ARG A 470 22.75 10.97 -0.47
C ARG A 470 23.05 10.04 0.71
N PRO A 471 23.09 10.55 1.95
CA PRO A 471 23.19 9.70 3.13
C PRO A 471 22.02 8.70 3.18
N VAL A 472 22.28 7.49 3.67
CA VAL A 472 21.27 6.43 3.84
C VAL A 472 21.16 6.07 5.31
N VAL A 473 19.93 5.89 5.77
CA VAL A 473 19.62 5.38 7.12
C VAL A 473 18.76 4.13 6.99
N THR A 474 19.30 2.99 7.38
CA THR A 474 18.49 1.77 7.47
C THR A 474 17.53 1.88 8.64
N ILE A 475 16.27 1.50 8.45
CA ILE A 475 15.28 1.49 9.53
C ILE A 475 14.74 0.08 9.73
N GLY A 476 14.22 -0.18 10.95
CA GLY A 476 13.57 -1.43 11.30
C GLY A 476 12.43 -1.81 10.35
N ARG A 477 11.86 -3.01 10.55
CA ARG A 477 10.74 -3.48 9.72
C ARG A 477 9.54 -2.55 9.85
N LEU A 478 9.18 -1.90 8.75
CA LEU A 478 7.94 -1.16 8.62
C LEU A 478 6.74 -2.11 8.59
N GLY A 479 5.57 -1.59 8.97
CA GLY A 479 4.31 -2.29 8.81
C GLY A 479 3.14 -1.32 8.85
N ALA A 480 2.21 -1.49 7.93
CA ALA A 480 1.06 -0.61 7.81
C ALA A 480 0.18 -0.62 9.07
N GLY A 481 0.11 -1.75 9.79
CA GLY A 481 -0.57 -1.83 11.10
C GLY A 481 0.10 -0.95 12.18
N LEU A 482 1.43 -0.85 12.20
CA LEU A 482 2.14 0.05 13.11
C LEU A 482 1.90 1.51 12.74
N GLY A 483 1.93 1.82 11.43
CA GLY A 483 1.59 3.14 10.92
C GLY A 483 0.17 3.58 11.27
N ALA A 484 -0.79 2.66 11.12
CA ALA A 484 -2.16 2.87 11.56
C ALA A 484 -2.25 3.13 13.07
N ALA A 485 -1.54 2.37 13.91
CA ALA A 485 -1.52 2.61 15.35
C ALA A 485 -0.99 4.01 15.70
N VAL A 486 0.10 4.45 15.06
CA VAL A 486 0.66 5.80 15.24
C VAL A 486 -0.31 6.88 14.76
N ALA A 487 -0.92 6.73 13.58
CA ALA A 487 -1.93 7.65 13.07
C ALA A 487 -3.18 7.68 13.96
N GLY A 488 -3.54 6.57 14.61
CA GLY A 488 -4.61 6.51 15.60
C GLY A 488 -4.33 7.36 16.84
N VAL A 489 -3.07 7.46 17.28
CA VAL A 489 -2.68 8.40 18.34
C VAL A 489 -2.84 9.84 17.87
N SER A 490 -2.47 10.15 16.61
CA SER A 490 -2.69 11.48 16.03
C SER A 490 -4.18 11.88 16.01
N ALA A 491 -5.06 10.95 15.61
CA ALA A 491 -6.50 11.18 15.68
C ALA A 491 -6.98 11.44 17.11
N LEU A 492 -6.45 10.71 18.10
CA LEU A 492 -6.75 10.88 19.52
C LEU A 492 -6.28 12.24 20.07
N SER A 493 -5.18 12.79 19.55
CA SER A 493 -4.64 14.10 19.94
C SER A 493 -5.61 15.26 19.70
N SER A 494 -6.59 15.10 18.80
CA SER A 494 -7.67 16.08 18.62
C SER A 494 -8.63 16.15 19.82
N LEU A 495 -8.71 15.08 20.61
CA LEU A 495 -9.60 14.93 21.78
C LEU A 495 -8.84 15.00 23.11
N ARG A 496 -7.53 14.69 23.10
CA ARG A 496 -6.69 14.67 24.30
C ARG A 496 -5.37 15.41 24.06
N ARG A 497 -5.08 16.40 24.92
CA ARG A 497 -3.83 17.15 24.89
C ARG A 497 -2.68 16.38 25.53
N GLY A 498 -1.46 16.71 25.11
CA GLY A 498 -0.23 16.21 25.74
C GLY A 498 0.21 14.82 25.27
N LEU A 499 -0.39 14.28 24.21
CA LEU A 499 0.13 13.10 23.53
C LEU A 499 1.29 13.51 22.60
N PRO A 500 2.31 12.66 22.40
CA PRO A 500 3.38 12.92 21.45
C PRO A 500 2.84 13.03 20.02
N SER A 501 3.57 13.77 19.19
CA SER A 501 3.33 13.82 17.75
C SER A 501 3.57 12.47 17.08
N ALA A 502 2.99 12.28 15.89
CA ALA A 502 3.21 11.06 15.12
C ALA A 502 4.70 10.83 14.79
N ASP A 503 5.47 11.90 14.55
CA ASP A 503 6.90 11.79 14.25
C ASP A 503 7.73 11.39 15.48
N GLU A 504 7.39 11.90 16.67
CA GLU A 504 8.00 11.47 17.94
C GLU A 504 7.71 9.99 18.20
N LEU A 505 6.47 9.54 17.99
CA LEU A 505 6.10 8.13 18.14
C LEU A 505 6.80 7.26 17.10
N ALA A 506 6.84 7.69 15.84
CA ALA A 506 7.52 6.99 14.75
C ALA A 506 9.00 6.79 15.06
N ALA A 507 9.67 7.83 15.59
CA ALA A 507 11.06 7.74 16.03
C ALA A 507 11.25 6.77 17.21
N ALA A 508 10.27 6.65 18.11
CA ALA A 508 10.32 5.70 19.23
C ALA A 508 10.10 4.24 18.80
N VAL A 509 9.21 3.98 17.82
CA VAL A 509 8.88 2.61 17.36
C VAL A 509 9.82 2.06 16.28
N LEU A 510 10.57 2.94 15.60
CA LEU A 510 11.48 2.55 14.52
C LEU A 510 12.94 2.70 14.92
N PRO A 511 13.63 1.57 15.22
CA PRO A 511 15.07 1.57 15.31
C PRO A 511 15.69 2.10 14.01
N ARG A 512 16.64 3.02 14.15
CA ARG A 512 17.43 3.58 13.06
C ARG A 512 18.86 3.06 13.18
N GLY A 513 19.41 2.60 12.06
CA GLY A 513 20.81 2.21 11.95
C GLY A 513 21.73 3.42 11.80
N GLU A 514 23.03 3.14 11.64
CA GLU A 514 24.02 4.17 11.38
C GLU A 514 23.80 4.84 10.03
N VAL A 515 24.22 6.10 9.93
CA VAL A 515 24.18 6.86 8.68
C VAL A 515 25.31 6.40 7.77
N VAL A 516 24.97 5.80 6.63
CA VAL A 516 25.93 5.44 5.58
C VAL A 516 26.01 6.59 4.58
N ARG A 517 27.20 7.17 4.39
CA ARG A 517 27.40 8.29 3.46
C ARG A 517 27.85 7.79 2.07
N PRO A 518 27.49 8.50 0.98
CA PRO A 518 27.94 8.14 -0.36
C PRO A 518 29.46 8.27 -0.47
N GLU A 519 30.11 7.21 -0.96
CA GLU A 519 31.54 7.24 -1.26
C GLU A 519 31.80 7.94 -2.59
N ALA A 520 32.68 8.96 -2.58
CA ALA A 520 32.92 9.80 -3.74
C ALA A 520 33.42 9.03 -4.98
N GLU A 521 34.15 7.92 -4.79
CA GLU A 521 34.59 7.07 -5.89
C GLU A 521 33.43 6.30 -6.52
N MET A 522 32.54 5.70 -5.72
CA MET A 522 31.34 5.02 -6.22
C MET A 522 30.40 5.98 -6.96
N VAL A 523 30.20 7.18 -6.41
CA VAL A 523 29.40 8.23 -7.05
C VAL A 523 29.98 8.61 -8.42
N ARG A 524 31.30 8.82 -8.51
CA ARG A 524 31.97 9.11 -9.80
C ARG A 524 31.82 7.97 -10.80
N ALA A 525 31.93 6.72 -10.36
CA ALA A 525 31.78 5.54 -11.23
C ALA A 525 30.35 5.43 -11.81
N LEU A 526 29.34 5.80 -11.02
CA LEU A 526 27.94 5.78 -11.41
C LEU A 526 27.56 6.96 -12.32
N HIS A 527 27.92 8.18 -11.93
CA HIS A 527 27.38 9.43 -12.49
C HIS A 527 28.34 10.24 -13.37
N GLY A 528 29.60 9.81 -13.57
CA GLY A 528 30.57 10.50 -14.44
C GLY A 528 30.15 10.58 -15.92
N GLU A 529 30.90 11.32 -16.74
CA GLU A 529 30.56 11.57 -18.18
C GLU A 529 30.39 10.30 -19.02
N SER A 530 31.08 9.21 -18.67
CA SER A 530 30.94 7.86 -19.24
C SER A 530 30.37 6.86 -18.23
N GLY A 531 29.71 7.36 -17.17
CA GLY A 531 29.28 6.64 -15.99
C GLY A 531 28.33 5.49 -16.27
N PHE A 532 28.28 4.56 -15.31
CA PHE A 532 27.44 3.37 -15.39
C PHE A 532 25.97 3.69 -15.63
N ALA A 533 25.43 4.75 -15.01
CA ALA A 533 24.02 5.09 -15.10
C ALA A 533 23.55 5.32 -16.54
N ARG A 534 24.30 6.11 -17.32
CA ARG A 534 23.99 6.36 -18.73
C ARG A 534 23.97 5.07 -19.56
N ARG A 535 24.91 4.15 -19.30
CA ARG A 535 24.99 2.87 -20.02
C ARG A 535 23.81 1.95 -19.68
N VAL A 536 23.43 1.90 -18.41
CA VAL A 536 22.28 1.08 -17.95
C VAL A 536 20.99 1.56 -18.58
N ILE A 537 20.70 2.86 -18.51
CA ILE A 537 19.43 3.41 -19.04
C ILE A 537 19.34 3.23 -20.55
N GLY A 538 20.40 3.58 -21.29
CA GLY A 538 20.40 3.38 -22.75
C GLY A 538 20.24 1.90 -23.15
N ARG A 539 20.82 0.97 -22.39
CA ARG A 539 20.65 -0.47 -22.63
C ARG A 539 19.24 -0.94 -22.26
N TYR A 540 18.71 -0.50 -21.13
CA TYR A 540 17.37 -0.84 -20.65
C TYR A 540 16.29 -0.41 -21.64
N GLU A 541 16.34 0.83 -22.10
CA GLU A 541 15.38 1.37 -23.09
C GLU A 541 15.50 0.67 -24.44
N SER A 542 16.72 0.40 -24.91
CA SER A 542 16.93 -0.35 -26.15
C SER A 542 16.35 -1.77 -26.07
N VAL A 543 16.46 -2.43 -24.93
CA VAL A 543 15.91 -3.77 -24.72
C VAL A 543 14.38 -3.72 -24.73
N LEU A 544 13.76 -2.76 -24.03
CA LEU A 544 12.31 -2.61 -24.03
C LEU A 544 11.72 -2.29 -25.41
N GLN A 545 12.41 -1.47 -26.22
CA GLN A 545 12.00 -1.16 -27.59
C GLN A 545 12.10 -2.38 -28.51
N GLY A 546 13.13 -3.22 -28.36
CA GLY A 546 13.32 -4.43 -29.16
C GLY A 546 12.28 -5.53 -28.91
N PHE A 547 11.58 -5.51 -27.77
CA PHE A 547 10.46 -6.40 -27.46
C PHE A 547 9.09 -5.82 -27.89
N SER A 548 9.03 -4.56 -28.31
CA SER A 548 7.81 -3.90 -28.78
C SER A 548 7.62 -3.95 -30.30
N ALA A 549 8.42 -4.77 -31.01
CA ALA A 549 8.43 -4.92 -32.47
C ALA A 549 7.90 -6.29 -32.92
#